data_AF-A0A963KQR1-F1
#
_entry.id   AF-A0A963KQR1-F1
#
_cell.length_a   1.000
_cell.length_b   1.000
_cell.length_c   1.000
_cell.angle_alpha   90.00
_cell.angle_beta   90.00
_cell.angle_gamma   90.00
#
_symmetry.space_group_name_H-M   'P 1'
#
loop_
_entity.id
_entity.type
_entity.pdbx_description
1 polymer ?
#
loop_
_entity_poly.entity_id
_entity_poly.type
_entity_poly.pdbx_seq_one_letter_code
_entity_poly.pdbx_strand_id
1 'polypeptide(L)'
;MPSSSCPGRTSRRNLLQQGAAIGAIAALGPPFAAPAFAQADELAAYKSARINWRQAEGEAITVAVIPASYFLNLISLQPQFEALTGVKLRFEQVPPGQIRQKAMLDLSSRTATYATHAADPMYYPLYVANKWVEPLDKYLGDATLTDPAWFKHDDIIKAWRDADSVDGKLYGMPYDGEVTVQVYRKDLYDAKGLKPATTYDELLANAKALNNPAERVNGLALRGFAGAGQNMYIYPSILRGFGGSWMQGGKVVVNS
;
A
#
# COMPACT_ATOMS: atom_id res chain seq x y z
N MET A 1 -47.94 60.45 3.25
CA MET A 1 -47.59 60.25 1.82
C MET A 1 -46.12 60.64 1.65
N PRO A 2 -45.28 59.97 0.85
CA PRO A 2 -45.36 58.68 0.19
C PRO A 2 -44.22 57.71 0.63
N SER A 3 -44.22 56.56 -0.02
CA SER A 3 -43.32 55.41 -0.03
C SER A 3 -41.81 55.67 -0.22
N SER A 4 -40.98 54.81 0.37
CA SER A 4 -39.76 54.30 -0.28
C SER A 4 -39.38 52.93 0.28
N SER A 5 -39.42 51.96 -0.61
CA SER A 5 -39.09 50.54 -0.49
C SER A 5 -37.59 50.28 -0.58
N CYS A 6 -37.10 49.25 0.12
CA CYS A 6 -35.88 48.51 -0.26
C CYS A 6 -36.13 46.99 -0.10
N PRO A 7 -35.60 46.13 -0.99
CA PRO A 7 -36.15 44.81 -1.28
C PRO A 7 -35.62 43.71 -0.37
N GLY A 8 -36.50 42.73 -0.12
CA GLY A 8 -36.26 41.58 0.74
C GLY A 8 -35.32 40.52 0.15
N ARG A 9 -34.62 39.87 1.08
CA ARG A 9 -33.87 38.62 0.94
C ARG A 9 -34.66 37.55 0.18
N THR A 10 -34.08 37.02 -0.88
CA THR A 10 -34.49 35.75 -1.50
C THR A 10 -33.98 34.58 -0.66
N SER A 11 -34.93 33.83 -0.07
CA SER A 11 -34.70 32.56 0.63
C SER A 11 -34.73 31.40 -0.36
N ARG A 12 -33.94 30.35 -0.10
CA ARG A 12 -33.66 29.15 -0.91
C ARG A 12 -34.89 28.25 -1.25
N ARG A 13 -36.12 28.74 -1.07
CA ARG A 13 -37.35 27.94 -1.19
C ARG A 13 -38.12 28.11 -2.51
N ASN A 14 -37.72 29.03 -3.40
CA ASN A 14 -38.44 29.29 -4.67
C ASN A 14 -37.83 28.65 -5.93
N LEU A 15 -36.87 27.73 -5.79
CA LEU A 15 -36.18 27.12 -6.94
C LEU A 15 -36.64 25.71 -7.29
N LEU A 16 -37.77 25.25 -6.75
CA LEU A 16 -38.24 23.86 -6.93
C LEU A 16 -39.68 23.70 -7.49
N GLN A 17 -40.27 24.72 -8.11
CA GLN A 17 -41.67 24.61 -8.60
C GLN A 17 -41.97 25.06 -10.02
N GLN A 18 -40.99 25.20 -10.92
CA GLN A 18 -41.31 25.46 -12.34
C GLN A 18 -40.40 24.68 -13.28
N GLY A 19 -41.01 23.76 -14.04
CA GLY A 19 -40.38 23.14 -15.21
C GLY A 19 -40.75 21.67 -15.42
N ALA A 20 -42.02 21.37 -15.73
CA ALA A 20 -42.42 20.09 -16.30
C ALA A 20 -42.97 20.29 -17.73
N ALA A 21 -42.56 19.37 -18.62
CA ALA A 21 -43.00 19.13 -20.02
C ALA A 21 -42.38 20.09 -21.08
N ILE A 22 -41.86 19.66 -22.25
CA ILE A 22 -42.18 18.54 -23.15
C ILE A 22 -40.92 18.16 -23.98
N GLY A 23 -40.73 16.88 -24.31
CA GLY A 23 -39.88 16.47 -25.46
C GLY A 23 -39.36 15.04 -25.41
N ALA A 24 -40.12 14.08 -25.94
CA ALA A 24 -39.71 12.69 -26.09
C ALA A 24 -38.61 12.53 -27.16
N ILE A 25 -37.43 12.02 -26.77
CA ILE A 25 -36.46 11.40 -27.68
C ILE A 25 -35.93 10.11 -27.02
N ALA A 26 -36.18 9.01 -27.73
CA ALA A 26 -35.55 7.69 -27.70
C ALA A 26 -34.80 7.21 -26.44
N ALA A 27 -35.25 6.05 -25.95
CA ALA A 27 -34.53 5.23 -24.98
C ALA A 27 -33.10 4.91 -25.45
N LEU A 28 -32.12 5.55 -24.82
CA LEU A 28 -30.76 5.05 -24.68
C LEU A 28 -30.56 4.85 -23.19
N GLY A 29 -30.56 3.58 -22.76
CA GLY A 29 -30.10 3.23 -21.43
C GLY A 29 -28.70 3.78 -21.19
N PRO A 30 -28.28 3.97 -19.92
CA PRO A 30 -26.93 4.43 -19.63
C PRO A 30 -25.96 3.55 -20.43
N PRO A 31 -24.98 4.13 -21.14
CA PRO A 31 -24.00 3.31 -21.82
C PRO A 31 -23.42 2.42 -20.73
N PHE A 32 -23.58 1.10 -20.90
CA PHE A 32 -22.68 0.17 -20.25
C PHE A 32 -21.31 0.77 -20.50
N ALA A 33 -20.65 1.21 -19.43
CA ALA A 33 -19.27 1.63 -19.50
C ALA A 33 -18.55 0.44 -20.11
N ALA A 34 -18.22 0.53 -21.41
CA ALA A 34 -17.26 -0.36 -22.00
C ALA A 34 -16.07 -0.33 -21.05
N PRO A 35 -15.50 -1.48 -20.66
CA PRO A 35 -14.28 -1.46 -19.86
C PRO A 35 -13.32 -0.55 -20.63
N ALA A 36 -12.78 0.45 -19.95
CA ALA A 36 -11.77 1.31 -20.51
C ALA A 36 -10.69 0.38 -21.06
N PHE A 37 -10.73 0.14 -22.37
CA PHE A 37 -9.77 -0.71 -23.04
C PHE A 37 -8.45 -0.03 -22.78
N ALA A 38 -7.57 -0.68 -22.02
CA ALA A 38 -6.17 -0.31 -21.92
C ALA A 38 -5.72 0.05 -23.34
N GLN A 39 -5.37 1.33 -23.56
CA GLN A 39 -5.00 1.80 -24.89
C GLN A 39 -3.87 0.90 -25.39
N ALA A 40 -3.89 0.52 -26.67
CA ALA A 40 -2.89 -0.38 -27.25
C ALA A 40 -1.44 0.06 -27.00
N ASP A 41 -1.21 1.36 -26.78
CA ASP A 41 0.05 1.96 -26.36
C ASP A 41 0.52 1.56 -24.96
N GLU A 42 -0.39 1.36 -23.99
CA GLU A 42 -0.02 1.02 -22.60
C GLU A 42 0.60 -0.38 -22.48
N LEU A 43 0.23 -1.31 -23.38
CA LEU A 43 0.74 -2.68 -23.34
C LEU A 43 2.05 -2.89 -24.13
N ALA A 44 2.46 -1.92 -24.95
CA ALA A 44 3.62 -2.06 -25.83
C ALA A 44 4.91 -2.34 -25.05
N ALA A 45 5.09 -1.67 -23.90
CA ALA A 45 6.23 -1.89 -23.02
C ALA A 45 6.33 -3.34 -22.56
N TYR A 46 5.22 -3.95 -22.13
CA TYR A 46 5.20 -5.36 -21.69
C TYR A 46 5.37 -6.34 -22.85
N LYS A 47 4.72 -6.08 -23.99
CA LYS A 47 4.79 -6.94 -25.19
C LYS A 47 6.18 -6.97 -25.84
N SER A 48 7.05 -6.01 -25.50
CA SER A 48 8.46 -6.03 -25.94
C SER A 48 9.31 -7.11 -25.24
N ALA A 49 8.84 -7.62 -24.09
CA ALA A 49 9.51 -8.71 -23.37
C ALA A 49 9.40 -10.02 -24.15
N ARG A 50 10.48 -10.82 -24.16
CA ARG A 50 10.52 -12.15 -24.77
C ARG A 50 9.87 -13.21 -23.86
N ILE A 51 8.62 -12.97 -23.47
CA ILE A 51 7.83 -13.83 -22.59
C ILE A 51 6.53 -14.20 -23.32
N ASN A 52 6.11 -15.46 -23.22
CA ASN A 52 4.75 -15.84 -23.61
C ASN A 52 3.76 -15.38 -22.53
N TRP A 53 3.27 -14.15 -22.64
CA TRP A 53 2.32 -13.58 -21.68
C TRP A 53 1.01 -14.36 -21.55
N ARG A 54 0.61 -15.10 -22.59
CA ARG A 54 -0.64 -15.87 -22.65
C ARG A 54 -0.48 -17.34 -22.22
N GLN A 55 0.67 -17.73 -21.67
CA GLN A 55 0.98 -19.13 -21.31
C GLN A 55 0.02 -19.77 -20.29
N ALA A 56 -0.70 -18.96 -19.51
CA ALA A 56 -1.70 -19.38 -18.52
C ALA A 56 -3.09 -18.76 -18.81
N GLU A 57 -3.36 -18.42 -20.07
CA GLU A 57 -4.65 -17.85 -20.46
C GLU A 57 -5.82 -18.76 -20.06
N GLY A 58 -6.86 -18.18 -19.48
CA GLY A 58 -8.03 -18.92 -18.98
C GLY A 58 -7.95 -19.30 -17.50
N GLU A 59 -6.77 -19.19 -16.87
CA GLU A 59 -6.61 -19.40 -15.43
C GLU A 59 -7.18 -18.23 -14.61
N ALA A 60 -7.40 -18.48 -13.31
CA ALA A 60 -7.85 -17.47 -12.36
C ALA A 60 -7.03 -17.51 -11.06
N ILE A 61 -6.57 -16.35 -10.61
CA ILE A 61 -5.78 -16.21 -9.39
C ILE A 61 -6.39 -15.19 -8.43
N THR A 62 -6.15 -15.41 -7.13
CA THR A 62 -6.46 -14.43 -6.08
C THR A 62 -5.19 -13.94 -5.43
N VAL A 63 -5.10 -12.63 -5.19
CA VAL A 63 -3.98 -11.99 -4.51
C VAL A 63 -4.51 -11.24 -3.29
N ALA A 64 -3.98 -11.55 -2.10
CA ALA A 64 -4.32 -10.82 -0.88
C ALA A 64 -3.43 -9.59 -0.72
N VAL A 65 -4.02 -8.42 -0.49
CA VAL A 65 -3.30 -7.15 -0.27
C VAL A 65 -3.90 -6.39 0.90
N ILE A 66 -3.20 -5.40 1.44
CA ILE A 66 -3.77 -4.47 2.42
C ILE A 66 -4.42 -3.27 1.72
N PRO A 67 -5.37 -2.56 2.35
CA PRO A 67 -6.00 -1.36 1.78
C PRO A 67 -5.10 -0.12 1.88
N ALA A 68 -3.85 -0.24 1.42
CA ALA A 68 -2.90 0.87 1.33
C ALA A 68 -2.90 1.45 -0.09
N SER A 69 -2.62 2.76 -0.21
CA SER A 69 -2.69 3.51 -1.47
C SER A 69 -1.86 2.88 -2.60
N TYR A 70 -0.67 2.38 -2.31
CA TYR A 70 0.17 1.69 -3.29
C TYR A 70 -0.42 0.35 -3.78
N PHE A 71 -1.21 -0.35 -2.98
CA PHE A 71 -1.95 -1.53 -3.44
C PHE A 71 -3.24 -1.16 -4.18
N LEU A 72 -3.84 -0.01 -3.87
CA LEU A 72 -4.93 0.53 -4.72
C LEU A 72 -4.41 0.86 -6.12
N ASN A 73 -3.18 1.36 -6.24
CA ASN A 73 -2.53 1.54 -7.54
C ASN A 73 -2.33 0.20 -8.26
N LEU A 74 -1.85 -0.84 -7.56
CA LEU A 74 -1.75 -2.19 -8.14
C LEU A 74 -3.09 -2.72 -8.65
N ILE A 75 -4.15 -2.57 -7.84
CA ILE A 75 -5.51 -2.98 -8.20
C ILE A 75 -5.98 -2.25 -9.47
N SER A 76 -5.63 -0.98 -9.64
CA SER A 76 -6.00 -0.22 -10.84
C SER A 76 -5.36 -0.76 -12.13
N LEU A 77 -4.24 -1.51 -12.02
CA LEU A 77 -3.57 -2.16 -13.15
C LEU A 77 -4.17 -3.54 -13.49
N GLN A 78 -5.16 -4.03 -12.72
CA GLN A 78 -5.81 -5.31 -12.97
C GLN A 78 -6.29 -5.47 -14.43
N PRO A 79 -7.00 -4.49 -15.05
CA PRO A 79 -7.47 -4.66 -16.43
C PRO A 79 -6.32 -4.83 -17.43
N GLN A 80 -5.18 -4.16 -17.22
CA GLN A 80 -4.00 -4.31 -18.07
C GLN A 80 -3.38 -5.70 -17.92
N PHE A 81 -3.28 -6.21 -16.69
CA PHE A 81 -2.80 -7.58 -16.43
C PHE A 81 -3.69 -8.63 -17.10
N GLU A 82 -5.01 -8.53 -16.95
CA GLU A 82 -5.95 -9.48 -17.58
C GLU A 82 -5.90 -9.39 -19.10
N ALA A 83 -5.79 -8.17 -19.67
CA ALA A 83 -5.67 -7.97 -21.11
C ALA A 83 -4.34 -8.47 -21.69
N LEU A 84 -3.25 -8.38 -20.92
CA LEU A 84 -1.94 -8.87 -21.34
C LEU A 84 -1.89 -10.41 -21.32
N THR A 85 -2.36 -11.00 -20.23
CA THR A 85 -2.12 -12.42 -19.91
C THR A 85 -3.28 -13.36 -20.21
N GLY A 86 -4.51 -12.84 -20.27
CA GLY A 86 -5.72 -13.67 -20.32
C GLY A 86 -6.05 -14.37 -18.99
N VAL A 87 -5.29 -14.13 -17.92
CA VAL A 87 -5.55 -14.65 -16.56
C VAL A 87 -6.55 -13.73 -15.87
N LYS A 88 -7.55 -14.30 -15.19
CA LYS A 88 -8.46 -13.55 -14.32
C LYS A 88 -7.83 -13.28 -12.96
N LEU A 89 -7.81 -12.01 -12.57
CA LEU A 89 -7.14 -11.59 -11.34
C LEU A 89 -8.16 -11.02 -10.36
N ARG A 90 -8.17 -11.55 -9.13
CA ARG A 90 -8.97 -11.02 -8.03
C ARG A 90 -8.07 -10.53 -6.93
N PHE A 91 -8.23 -9.27 -6.52
CA PHE A 91 -7.62 -8.77 -5.28
C PHE A 91 -8.58 -8.93 -4.10
N GLU A 92 -8.10 -9.52 -3.01
CA GLU A 92 -8.76 -9.48 -1.72
C GLU A 92 -8.06 -8.46 -0.82
N GLN A 93 -8.76 -7.39 -0.44
CA GLN A 93 -8.25 -6.41 0.51
C GLN A 93 -8.49 -6.90 1.94
N VAL A 94 -7.40 -7.17 2.66
CA VAL A 94 -7.40 -7.68 4.03
C VAL A 94 -6.73 -6.66 4.95
N PRO A 95 -7.33 -6.25 6.07
CA PRO A 95 -6.71 -5.29 7.00
C PRO A 95 -5.32 -5.76 7.49
N PRO A 96 -4.37 -4.83 7.75
CA PRO A 96 -2.99 -5.18 8.12
C PRO A 96 -2.86 -6.12 9.33
N GLY A 97 -3.76 -6.00 10.31
CA GLY A 97 -3.76 -6.90 11.49
C GLY A 97 -4.21 -8.34 11.20
N GLN A 98 -4.87 -8.58 10.06
CA GLN A 98 -5.49 -9.86 9.71
C GLN A 98 -4.78 -10.59 8.58
N ILE A 99 -4.16 -9.85 7.64
CA ILE A 99 -3.57 -10.44 6.43
C ILE A 99 -2.53 -11.51 6.75
N ARG A 100 -1.71 -11.28 7.77
CA ARG A 100 -0.73 -12.26 8.26
C ARG A 100 -1.40 -13.57 8.69
N GLN A 101 -2.45 -13.49 9.50
CA GLN A 101 -3.13 -14.68 10.03
C GLN A 101 -3.77 -15.49 8.89
N LYS A 102 -4.41 -14.80 7.93
CA LYS A 102 -4.97 -15.43 6.73
C LYS A 102 -3.91 -16.09 5.87
N ALA A 103 -2.81 -15.38 5.56
CA ALA A 103 -1.72 -15.93 4.77
C ALA A 103 -1.07 -17.14 5.44
N MET A 104 -0.78 -17.07 6.74
CA MET A 104 -0.26 -18.21 7.50
C MET A 104 -1.21 -19.41 7.49
N LEU A 105 -2.52 -19.17 7.63
CA LEU A 105 -3.51 -20.25 7.59
C LEU A 105 -3.57 -20.91 6.20
N ASP A 106 -3.56 -20.11 5.12
CA ASP A 106 -3.59 -20.61 3.74
C ASP A 106 -2.33 -21.44 3.42
N LEU A 107 -1.16 -20.92 3.80
CA LEU A 107 0.13 -21.59 3.62
C LEU A 107 0.24 -22.89 4.44
N SER A 108 -0.10 -22.84 5.72
CA SER A 108 -0.01 -24.02 6.61
C SER A 108 -1.01 -25.11 6.25
N SER A 109 -2.21 -24.73 5.79
CA SER A 109 -3.26 -25.66 5.36
C SER A 109 -3.10 -26.11 3.91
N ARG A 110 -2.18 -25.49 3.15
CA ARG A 110 -1.94 -25.75 1.73
C ARG A 110 -3.20 -25.66 0.87
N THR A 111 -4.08 -24.71 1.22
CA THR A 111 -5.37 -24.53 0.53
C THR A 111 -5.22 -23.83 -0.81
N ALA A 112 -4.10 -23.14 -1.05
CA ALA A 112 -3.82 -22.40 -2.27
C ALA A 112 -4.92 -21.40 -2.64
N THR A 113 -5.55 -20.80 -1.62
CA THR A 113 -6.57 -19.76 -1.79
C THR A 113 -5.97 -18.54 -2.46
N TYR A 114 -4.73 -18.20 -2.09
CA TYR A 114 -3.98 -17.10 -2.66
C TYR A 114 -2.84 -17.62 -3.53
N ALA A 115 -2.75 -17.12 -4.77
CA ALA A 115 -1.57 -17.34 -5.60
C ALA A 115 -0.35 -16.60 -5.04
N THR A 116 -0.58 -15.41 -4.48
CA THR A 116 0.41 -14.67 -3.68
C THR A 116 -0.29 -13.69 -2.75
N HIS A 117 0.46 -13.09 -1.82
CA HIS A 117 -0.04 -12.10 -0.88
C HIS A 117 1.01 -11.04 -0.58
N ALA A 118 0.56 -9.85 -0.17
CA ALA A 118 1.42 -8.85 0.43
C ALA A 118 2.03 -9.41 1.73
N ALA A 119 3.35 -9.49 1.81
CA ALA A 119 4.09 -10.00 2.94
C ALA A 119 5.13 -8.98 3.40
N ASP A 120 5.21 -8.75 4.72
CA ASP A 120 6.34 -8.01 5.28
C ASP A 120 7.60 -8.91 5.29
N PRO A 121 8.80 -8.35 5.05
CA PRO A 121 10.04 -9.12 4.97
C PRO A 121 10.31 -10.00 6.20
N MET A 122 9.86 -9.54 7.38
CA MET A 122 10.05 -10.23 8.67
C MET A 122 9.39 -11.63 8.74
N TYR A 123 8.49 -11.97 7.82
CA TYR A 123 7.82 -13.27 7.81
C TYR A 123 8.53 -14.33 6.97
N TYR A 124 9.40 -13.96 6.03
CA TYR A 124 10.08 -14.94 5.17
C TYR A 124 10.86 -16.01 5.94
N PRO A 125 11.61 -15.71 7.02
CA PRO A 125 12.29 -16.75 7.80
C PRO A 125 11.32 -17.83 8.32
N LEU A 126 10.12 -17.45 8.76
CA LEU A 126 9.09 -18.39 9.20
C LEU A 126 8.59 -19.23 8.02
N TYR A 127 8.30 -18.60 6.89
CA TYR A 127 7.77 -19.28 5.70
C TYR A 127 8.79 -20.28 5.13
N VAL A 128 10.07 -19.91 5.09
CA VAL A 128 11.17 -20.75 4.64
C VAL A 128 11.39 -21.93 5.57
N ALA A 129 11.44 -21.69 6.89
CA ALA A 129 11.60 -22.75 7.88
C ALA A 129 10.49 -23.82 7.79
N ASN A 130 9.26 -23.41 7.45
CA ASN A 130 8.12 -24.30 7.27
C ASN A 130 7.94 -24.85 5.84
N LYS A 131 8.81 -24.46 4.90
CA LYS A 131 8.75 -24.85 3.48
C LYS A 131 7.41 -24.48 2.82
N TRP A 132 6.88 -23.31 3.17
CA TRP A 132 5.63 -22.79 2.61
C TRP A 132 5.83 -21.94 1.36
N VAL A 133 7.04 -21.41 1.18
CA VAL A 133 7.44 -20.61 0.03
C VAL A 133 8.71 -21.19 -0.57
N GLU A 134 8.98 -20.84 -1.82
CA GLU A 134 10.15 -21.28 -2.56
C GLU A 134 10.96 -20.08 -3.06
N PRO A 135 12.28 -20.23 -3.25
CA PRO A 135 13.09 -19.14 -3.74
C PRO A 135 12.75 -18.82 -5.19
N LEU A 136 12.85 -17.55 -5.54
CA LEU A 136 12.51 -17.02 -6.86
C LEU A 136 13.56 -17.31 -7.93
N ASP A 137 14.75 -17.81 -7.54
CA ASP A 137 15.89 -18.07 -8.44
C ASP A 137 15.49 -18.88 -9.67
N LYS A 138 14.66 -19.92 -9.49
CA LYS A 138 14.21 -20.78 -10.59
C LYS A 138 13.32 -20.07 -11.60
N TYR A 139 12.59 -19.04 -11.17
CA TYR A 139 11.70 -18.24 -12.01
C TYR A 139 12.43 -17.10 -12.70
N LEU A 140 13.33 -16.44 -11.97
CA LEU A 140 14.16 -15.35 -12.49
C LEU A 140 15.24 -15.86 -13.46
N GLY A 141 15.72 -17.09 -13.25
CA GLY A 141 16.71 -17.73 -14.12
C GLY A 141 16.12 -18.40 -15.38
N ASP A 142 14.80 -18.53 -15.47
CA ASP A 142 14.14 -19.11 -16.63
C ASP A 142 13.73 -18.01 -17.63
N ALA A 143 14.44 -17.94 -18.76
CA ALA A 143 14.21 -16.95 -19.81
C ALA A 143 12.83 -17.07 -20.49
N THR A 144 12.12 -18.19 -20.32
CA THR A 144 10.74 -18.35 -20.81
C THR A 144 9.71 -17.70 -19.89
N LEU A 145 10.06 -17.49 -18.62
CA LEU A 145 9.23 -16.88 -17.59
C LEU A 145 9.63 -15.42 -17.31
N THR A 146 10.92 -15.11 -17.38
CA THR A 146 11.48 -13.78 -17.09
C THR A 146 12.48 -13.39 -18.17
N ASP A 147 12.20 -12.34 -18.96
CA ASP A 147 13.19 -11.79 -19.89
C ASP A 147 14.16 -10.85 -19.13
N PRO A 148 15.44 -11.23 -18.93
CA PRO A 148 16.39 -10.43 -18.16
C PRO A 148 16.75 -9.11 -18.83
N ALA A 149 16.53 -8.97 -20.14
CA ALA A 149 16.73 -7.71 -20.84
C ALA A 149 15.62 -6.69 -20.51
N TRP A 150 14.44 -7.18 -20.12
CA TRP A 150 13.25 -6.39 -19.84
C TRP A 150 13.03 -6.20 -18.33
N PHE A 151 13.05 -7.28 -17.54
CA PHE A 151 12.90 -7.23 -16.09
C PHE A 151 14.25 -7.31 -15.38
N LYS A 152 14.83 -6.15 -15.11
CA LYS A 152 16.10 -6.00 -14.39
C LYS A 152 15.87 -6.02 -12.89
N HIS A 153 15.63 -7.20 -12.33
CA HIS A 153 15.35 -7.32 -10.89
C HIS A 153 16.52 -6.83 -10.01
N ASP A 154 17.75 -6.78 -10.55
CA ASP A 154 18.95 -6.24 -9.92
C ASP A 154 18.96 -4.70 -9.83
N ASP A 155 18.13 -4.02 -10.62
CA ASP A 155 17.88 -2.57 -10.58
C ASP A 155 16.98 -2.14 -9.40
N ILE A 156 16.31 -3.10 -8.74
CA ILE A 156 15.64 -2.85 -7.46
C ILE A 156 16.70 -2.45 -6.41
N ILE A 157 16.35 -1.65 -5.39
CA ILE A 157 17.34 -1.31 -4.36
C ILE A 157 17.75 -2.57 -3.60
N LYS A 158 19.07 -2.83 -3.54
CA LYS A 158 19.64 -4.04 -2.92
C LYS A 158 19.12 -4.30 -1.50
N ALA A 159 18.97 -3.26 -0.69
CA ALA A 159 18.46 -3.37 0.68
C ALA A 159 17.07 -4.02 0.77
N TRP A 160 16.19 -3.77 -0.21
CA TRP A 160 14.86 -4.37 -0.24
C TRP A 160 14.89 -5.83 -0.72
N ARG A 161 15.74 -6.14 -1.71
CA ARG A 161 15.98 -7.54 -2.09
C ARG A 161 16.58 -8.35 -0.94
N ASP A 162 17.53 -7.78 -0.22
CA ASP A 162 18.16 -8.44 0.93
C ASP A 162 17.14 -8.67 2.06
N ALA A 163 16.22 -7.72 2.28
CA ALA A 163 15.16 -7.86 3.29
C ALA A 163 14.21 -9.03 2.97
N ASP A 164 13.86 -9.21 1.70
CA ASP A 164 13.01 -10.30 1.21
C ASP A 164 13.76 -11.62 0.97
N SER A 165 15.02 -11.70 1.43
CA SER A 165 15.88 -12.87 1.27
C SER A 165 16.12 -13.61 2.59
N VAL A 166 16.24 -14.93 2.50
CA VAL A 166 16.68 -15.80 3.60
C VAL A 166 17.86 -16.62 3.10
N ASP A 167 18.97 -16.63 3.85
CA ASP A 167 20.22 -17.30 3.47
C ASP A 167 20.70 -16.94 2.05
N GLY A 168 20.54 -15.65 1.68
CA GLY A 168 20.98 -15.10 0.40
C GLY A 168 20.07 -15.42 -0.81
N LYS A 169 18.93 -16.09 -0.59
CA LYS A 169 17.97 -16.40 -1.65
C LYS A 169 16.73 -15.53 -1.52
N LEU A 170 16.27 -14.97 -2.63
CA LEU A 170 15.10 -14.10 -2.67
C LEU A 170 13.81 -14.92 -2.65
N TYR A 171 12.90 -14.65 -1.71
CA TYR A 171 11.62 -15.36 -1.57
C TYR A 171 10.40 -14.47 -1.86
N GLY A 172 10.59 -13.16 -1.86
CA GLY A 172 9.60 -12.15 -2.22
C GLY A 172 10.12 -11.24 -3.31
N MET A 173 9.24 -10.75 -4.18
CA MET A 173 9.62 -9.66 -5.07
C MET A 173 9.30 -8.34 -4.38
N PRO A 174 10.30 -7.47 -4.11
CA PRO A 174 10.05 -6.20 -3.48
C PRO A 174 9.10 -5.36 -4.35
N TYR A 175 7.91 -5.07 -3.82
CA TYR A 175 6.91 -4.25 -4.49
C TYR A 175 6.92 -2.81 -3.98
N ASP A 176 7.07 -2.64 -2.67
CA ASP A 176 7.10 -1.37 -1.97
C ASP A 176 8.21 -1.38 -0.92
N GLY A 177 8.80 -0.22 -0.65
CA GLY A 177 9.87 -0.05 0.32
C GLY A 177 9.72 1.29 1.03
N GLU A 178 9.52 1.25 2.34
CA GLU A 178 9.26 2.44 3.15
C GLU A 178 10.33 2.67 4.22
N VAL A 179 10.62 3.94 4.48
CA VAL A 179 11.49 4.37 5.57
C VAL A 179 10.69 5.21 6.56
N THR A 180 11.08 5.15 7.83
CA THR A 180 10.51 6.04 8.84
C THR A 180 11.21 7.39 8.80
N VAL A 181 10.45 8.46 8.60
CA VAL A 181 10.94 9.84 8.56
C VAL A 181 10.16 10.73 9.53
N GLN A 182 10.77 11.83 9.97
CA GLN A 182 10.05 12.87 10.71
C GLN A 182 9.20 13.70 9.74
N VAL A 183 7.88 13.61 9.90
CA VAL A 183 6.93 14.50 9.22
C VAL A 183 6.44 15.54 10.23
N TYR A 184 6.47 16.82 9.86
CA TYR A 184 6.14 17.92 10.76
C TYR A 184 5.37 19.06 10.06
N ARG A 185 4.68 19.88 10.85
CA ARG A 185 3.93 21.06 10.40
C ARG A 185 4.82 22.29 10.40
N LYS A 186 5.30 22.70 9.22
CA LYS A 186 6.22 23.84 9.05
C LYS A 186 5.68 25.11 9.69
N ASP A 187 4.41 25.44 9.45
CA ASP A 187 3.75 26.62 10.02
C ASP A 187 3.75 26.65 11.56
N LEU A 188 3.52 25.50 12.21
CA LEU A 188 3.57 25.40 13.67
C LEU A 188 5.00 25.49 14.22
N TYR A 189 5.97 24.93 13.48
CA TYR A 189 7.38 25.00 13.84
C TYR A 189 7.89 26.44 13.71
N ASP A 190 7.61 27.11 12.59
CA ASP A 190 8.04 28.48 12.30
C ASP A 190 7.45 29.47 13.33
N ALA A 191 6.17 29.32 13.70
CA ALA A 191 5.52 30.15 14.71
C ALA A 191 6.17 30.06 16.10
N LYS A 192 6.93 29.00 16.38
CA LYS A 192 7.65 28.79 17.65
C LYS A 192 9.17 28.80 17.49
N GLY A 193 9.69 29.10 16.30
CA GLY A 193 11.13 29.07 16.01
C GLY A 193 11.77 27.68 16.17
N LEU A 194 11.00 26.60 15.99
CA LEU A 194 11.48 25.23 16.14
C LEU A 194 12.14 24.73 14.84
N LYS A 195 13.11 23.82 14.99
CA LYS A 195 13.75 23.11 13.86
C LYS A 195 13.38 21.63 13.89
N PRO A 196 13.42 20.92 12.73
CA PRO A 196 13.31 19.46 12.70
C PRO A 196 14.27 18.82 13.68
N ALA A 197 13.80 17.78 14.38
CA ALA A 197 14.57 17.16 15.44
C ALA A 197 15.62 16.21 14.85
N THR A 198 16.84 16.30 15.37
CA THR A 198 17.96 15.42 15.05
C THR A 198 18.20 14.37 16.14
N THR A 199 17.61 14.57 17.32
CA THR A 199 17.65 13.63 18.45
C THR A 199 16.25 13.34 19.00
N TYR A 200 16.10 12.26 19.77
CA TYR A 200 14.83 11.97 20.45
C TYR A 200 14.48 12.98 21.53
N ASP A 201 15.47 13.55 22.20
CA ASP A 201 15.25 14.61 23.20
C ASP A 201 14.70 15.89 22.54
N GLU A 202 15.25 16.27 21.39
CA GLU A 202 14.71 17.36 20.57
C GLU A 202 13.30 17.04 20.07
N LEU A 203 13.04 15.80 19.63
CA LEU A 203 11.71 15.38 19.19
C LEU A 203 10.69 15.54 20.32
N LEU A 204 11.05 15.10 21.54
CA LEU A 204 10.20 15.20 22.71
C LEU A 204 10.02 16.65 23.16
N ALA A 205 11.07 17.48 23.09
CA ALA A 205 11.00 18.90 23.39
C ALA A 205 10.08 19.65 22.42
N ASN A 206 10.24 19.43 21.12
CA ASN A 206 9.37 19.98 20.07
C ASN A 206 7.91 19.55 20.27
N ALA A 207 7.69 18.26 20.58
CA ALA A 207 6.36 17.74 20.85
C ALA A 207 5.72 18.43 22.07
N LYS A 208 6.45 18.58 23.18
CA LYS A 208 5.96 19.30 24.36
C LYS A 208 5.65 20.77 24.04
N ALA A 209 6.53 21.43 23.30
CA ALA A 209 6.34 22.83 22.90
C ALA A 209 5.09 23.01 22.03
N LEU A 210 4.77 22.06 21.14
CA LEU A 210 3.63 22.13 20.23
C LEU A 210 2.32 21.61 20.81
N ASN A 211 2.36 20.87 21.91
CA ASN A 211 1.17 20.26 22.48
C ASN A 211 0.22 21.33 23.04
N ASN A 212 -0.93 21.51 22.38
CA ASN A 212 -1.98 22.44 22.79
C ASN A 212 -3.36 21.77 22.66
N PRO A 213 -3.80 21.02 23.68
CA PRO A 213 -5.10 20.35 23.65
C PRO A 213 -6.30 21.31 23.53
N ALA A 214 -6.18 22.55 24.01
CA ALA A 214 -7.25 23.56 23.90
C ALA A 214 -7.54 23.91 22.43
N GLU A 215 -6.51 23.88 21.58
CA GLU A 215 -6.64 24.05 20.12
C GLU A 215 -6.68 22.72 19.36
N ARG A 216 -6.83 21.60 20.08
CA ARG A 216 -6.85 20.24 19.52
C ARG A 216 -5.56 19.87 18.77
N VAL A 217 -4.42 20.43 19.18
CA VAL A 217 -3.10 20.11 18.63
C VAL A 217 -2.37 19.17 19.56
N ASN A 218 -2.07 17.96 19.08
CA ASN A 218 -1.14 17.04 19.75
C ASN A 218 0.26 17.23 19.16
N GLY A 219 1.27 17.43 19.99
CA GLY A 219 2.62 17.75 19.51
C GLY A 219 3.37 16.58 18.85
N LEU A 220 2.91 15.34 19.07
CA LEU A 220 3.45 14.14 18.45
C LEU A 220 2.35 13.08 18.34
N ALA A 221 2.35 12.32 17.25
CA ALA A 221 1.51 11.17 17.04
C ALA A 221 2.36 9.98 16.58
N LEU A 222 2.17 8.82 17.19
CA LEU A 222 2.85 7.56 16.86
C LEU A 222 1.83 6.41 16.82
N ARG A 223 2.19 5.30 16.16
CA ARG A 223 1.36 4.09 16.11
C ARG A 223 1.26 3.47 17.52
N GLY A 224 0.04 3.41 18.06
CA GLY A 224 -0.21 2.86 19.41
C GLY A 224 -0.95 1.51 19.44
N PHE A 225 -1.60 1.11 18.35
CA PHE A 225 -2.30 -0.18 18.29
C PHE A 225 -1.30 -1.34 18.37
N ALA A 226 -1.65 -2.38 19.13
CA ALA A 226 -0.81 -3.58 19.25
C ALA A 226 -0.82 -4.38 17.94
N GLY A 227 0.37 -4.72 17.43
CA GLY A 227 0.53 -5.60 16.27
C GLY A 227 1.85 -5.40 15.54
N ALA A 228 2.31 -6.44 14.84
CA ALA A 228 3.58 -6.45 14.10
C ALA A 228 3.71 -5.26 13.14
N GLY A 229 2.71 -5.02 12.28
CA GLY A 229 2.67 -3.85 11.38
C GLY A 229 2.13 -2.56 12.01
N GLN A 230 1.91 -2.52 13.33
CA GLN A 230 1.29 -1.39 14.04
C GLN A 230 2.32 -0.71 14.96
N ASN A 231 2.19 -0.80 16.29
CA ASN A 231 3.18 -0.23 17.21
C ASN A 231 4.58 -0.84 17.02
N MET A 232 4.66 -2.14 16.71
CA MET A 232 5.91 -2.86 16.48
C MET A 232 6.61 -2.47 15.18
N TYR A 233 6.00 -1.65 14.33
CA TYR A 233 6.69 -1.03 13.20
C TYR A 233 7.64 0.08 13.68
N ILE A 234 7.18 0.94 14.60
CA ILE A 234 7.95 2.09 15.09
C ILE A 234 8.88 1.71 16.25
N TYR A 235 8.40 0.86 17.17
CA TYR A 235 9.09 0.58 18.42
C TYR A 235 10.52 0.02 18.25
N PRO A 236 10.81 -0.94 17.33
CA PRO A 236 12.17 -1.45 17.13
C PRO A 236 13.19 -0.39 16.72
N SER A 237 12.76 0.63 15.97
CA SER A 237 13.61 1.75 15.57
C SER A 237 13.94 2.64 16.76
N ILE A 238 12.95 2.91 17.63
CA ILE A 238 13.16 3.63 18.88
C ILE A 238 14.08 2.84 19.81
N LEU A 239 13.79 1.55 20.06
CA LEU A 239 14.61 0.68 20.90
C LEU A 239 16.09 0.73 20.48
N ARG A 240 16.36 0.54 19.18
CA ARG A 240 17.73 0.58 18.64
C ARG A 240 18.35 1.97 18.72
N GLY A 241 17.57 3.03 18.51
CA GLY A 241 18.08 4.39 18.64
C GLY A 241 18.43 4.78 20.08
N PHE A 242 17.89 4.09 21.09
CA PHE A 242 18.33 4.16 22.49
C PHE A 242 19.43 3.14 22.84
N GLY A 243 20.02 2.45 21.85
CA GLY A 243 21.08 1.45 22.06
C GLY A 243 20.59 0.06 22.49
N GLY A 244 19.27 -0.18 22.50
CA GLY A 244 18.69 -1.47 22.85
C GLY A 244 18.82 -2.51 21.73
N SER A 245 18.71 -3.78 22.10
CA SER A 245 18.73 -4.92 21.18
C SER A 245 17.59 -5.89 21.47
N TRP A 246 17.17 -6.66 20.45
CA TRP A 246 16.24 -7.77 20.62
C TRP A 246 16.94 -9.03 21.12
N MET A 247 18.14 -9.29 20.58
CA MET A 247 18.88 -10.53 20.80
C MET A 247 20.36 -10.24 21.08
N GLN A 248 20.95 -11.00 22.00
CA GLN A 248 22.40 -11.05 22.23
C GLN A 248 22.81 -12.48 22.59
N GLY A 249 23.79 -13.05 21.87
CA GLY A 249 24.24 -14.43 22.11
C GLY A 249 23.13 -15.48 22.03
N GLY A 250 22.14 -15.29 21.14
CA GLY A 250 21.00 -16.19 20.98
C GLY A 250 19.91 -16.07 22.05
N LYS A 251 20.04 -15.15 23.01
CA LYS A 251 19.05 -14.87 24.05
C LYS A 251 18.29 -13.59 23.76
N VAL A 252 17.01 -13.55 24.13
CA VAL A 252 16.19 -12.34 24.11
C VAL A 252 16.67 -11.39 25.22
N VAL A 253 16.90 -10.12 24.88
CA VAL A 253 17.51 -9.10 25.77
C VAL A 253 16.76 -7.75 25.75
N VAL A 254 15.47 -7.79 25.40
CA VAL A 254 14.65 -6.56 25.27
C VAL A 254 14.46 -5.82 26.60
N ASN A 255 14.58 -6.53 27.73
CA ASN A 255 14.32 -6.04 29.08
C ASN A 255 15.53 -6.17 30.03
N SER A 256 16.72 -6.39 29.50
CA SER A 256 17.96 -6.55 30.27
C SER A 256 18.70 -5.24 30.53
#